data_AF-A0A077M3X1-F1
#
_entry.id   AF-A0A077M3X1-F1
#
_cell.length_a   1.000
_cell.length_b   1.000
_cell.length_c   1.000
_cell.angle_alpha   90.00
_cell.angle_beta   90.00
_cell.angle_gamma   90.00
#
_symmetry.space_group_name_H-M   'P 1'
#
loop_
_entity.id
_entity.type
_entity.pdbx_description
1 polymer ?
#
loop_
_entity_poly.entity_id
_entity_poly.type
_entity_poly.pdbx_seq_one_letter_code
_entity_poly.pdbx_strand_id
1 'polypeptide(L)'
;MSELTITLMRFGLLALLWVFVFSVAGVLRGDIYGIRVVRRRSTVPAQPGLSRSEQRAREKAEKAARKAQSRLATHLVVTDGPLAGTSLPLRDAGTIIGRNPEASLVLDDDYASGRHARIHRDEVGWIAEDLGSTNGTYLDGERLTTPTRVDVGSQLRIGRTVVELRR
;
A
#
# COMPACT_ATOMS: atom_id res chain seq x y z
N MET A 1 -39.15 -25.68 -31.24
CA MET A 1 -37.93 -24.94 -30.83
C MET A 1 -36.80 -25.96 -30.87
N SER A 2 -35.80 -25.78 -31.73
CA SER A 2 -34.74 -26.78 -31.93
C SER A 2 -33.82 -26.87 -30.70
N GLU A 3 -33.42 -28.09 -30.32
CA GLU A 3 -32.42 -28.40 -29.28
C GLU A 3 -31.14 -27.55 -29.42
N LEU A 4 -30.77 -27.27 -30.68
CA LEU A 4 -29.65 -26.42 -31.05
C LEU A 4 -29.81 -24.98 -30.55
N THR A 5 -31.03 -24.41 -30.63
CA THR A 5 -31.32 -23.05 -30.15
C THR A 5 -31.23 -22.97 -28.62
N ILE A 6 -31.71 -24.00 -27.90
CA ILE A 6 -31.62 -24.07 -26.44
C ILE A 6 -30.16 -24.19 -26.00
N THR A 7 -29.38 -25.00 -26.69
CA THR A 7 -27.94 -25.17 -26.42
C THR A 7 -27.17 -23.88 -26.68
N LEU A 8 -27.46 -23.18 -27.79
CA LEU A 8 -26.84 -21.90 -28.11
C LEU A 8 -27.17 -20.83 -27.05
N MET A 9 -28.43 -20.79 -26.59
CA MET A 9 -28.89 -19.88 -25.52
C MET A 9 -28.16 -20.15 -24.19
N ARG A 10 -27.97 -21.42 -23.82
CA ARG A 10 -27.22 -21.80 -22.60
C ARG A 10 -25.77 -21.35 -22.66
N PHE A 11 -25.06 -21.61 -23.75
CA PHE A 11 -23.67 -21.17 -23.90
C PHE A 11 -23.54 -19.65 -23.97
N GLY A 12 -24.48 -18.97 -24.63
CA GLY A 12 -24.53 -17.51 -24.66
C GLY A 12 -24.72 -16.89 -23.27
N LEU A 13 -25.64 -17.45 -22.47
CA LEU A 13 -25.87 -16.99 -21.10
C LEU A 13 -24.66 -17.27 -20.20
N LEU A 14 -24.00 -18.41 -20.35
CA LEU A 14 -22.79 -18.73 -19.61
C LEU A 14 -21.63 -17.78 -19.96
N ALA A 15 -21.44 -17.47 -21.24
CA ALA A 15 -20.44 -16.49 -21.67
C ALA A 15 -20.74 -15.09 -21.11
N LEU A 16 -21.99 -14.66 -21.14
CA LEU A 16 -22.42 -13.38 -20.59
C LEU A 16 -22.20 -13.30 -19.07
N LEU A 17 -22.50 -14.39 -18.35
CA LEU A 17 -22.25 -14.50 -16.92
C LEU A 17 -20.76 -14.40 -16.61
N TRP A 18 -19.91 -15.10 -17.38
CA TRP A 18 -18.46 -15.00 -17.22
C TRP A 18 -17.94 -13.59 -17.50
N VAL A 19 -18.42 -12.91 -18.54
CA VAL A 19 -18.08 -11.50 -18.81
C VAL A 19 -18.49 -10.60 -17.64
N PHE A 20 -19.69 -10.81 -17.08
CA PHE A 20 -20.16 -10.08 -15.91
C PHE A 20 -19.24 -10.31 -14.69
N VAL A 21 -18.89 -11.55 -14.39
CA VAL A 21 -17.97 -11.91 -13.30
C VAL A 21 -16.61 -11.25 -13.50
N PHE A 22 -16.03 -11.31 -14.71
CA PHE A 22 -14.76 -10.66 -15.01
C PHE A 22 -14.84 -9.13 -14.93
N SER A 23 -15.96 -8.53 -15.36
CA SER A 23 -16.20 -7.09 -15.25
C SER A 23 -16.25 -6.65 -13.79
N VAL A 24 -17.03 -7.34 -12.96
CA VAL A 24 -17.12 -7.08 -11.52
C VAL A 24 -15.75 -7.27 -10.85
N ALA A 25 -15.05 -8.38 -11.13
CA ALA A 25 -13.71 -8.60 -10.60
C ALA A 25 -12.71 -7.53 -11.06
N GLY A 26 -12.83 -7.06 -12.30
CA GLY A 26 -12.03 -5.97 -12.85
C GLY A 26 -12.30 -4.62 -12.18
N VAL A 27 -13.57 -4.32 -11.89
CA VAL A 27 -14.00 -3.09 -11.21
C VAL A 27 -13.62 -3.11 -9.74
N LEU A 28 -13.82 -4.22 -9.00
CA LEU A 28 -13.36 -4.34 -7.61
C LEU A 28 -11.83 -4.23 -7.52
N ARG A 29 -11.09 -4.82 -8.47
CA ARG A 29 -9.65 -4.60 -8.59
C ARG A 29 -9.33 -3.14 -8.95
N GLY A 30 -10.15 -2.47 -9.75
CA GLY A 30 -10.00 -1.06 -10.07
C GLY A 30 -10.19 -0.15 -8.87
N ASP A 31 -11.19 -0.42 -8.03
CA ASP A 31 -11.63 0.44 -6.94
C ASP A 31 -10.75 0.31 -5.69
N ILE A 32 -10.27 -0.90 -5.41
CA ILE A 32 -9.35 -1.17 -4.27
C ILE A 32 -7.89 -0.79 -4.60
N TYR A 33 -7.49 -0.82 -5.88
CA TYR A 33 -6.13 -0.44 -6.32
C TYR A 33 -6.06 0.97 -6.94
N GLY A 34 -7.16 1.72 -6.88
CA GLY A 34 -7.45 2.84 -7.76
C GLY A 34 -7.17 4.24 -7.24
N ILE A 35 -6.12 4.47 -6.45
CA ILE A 35 -5.48 5.80 -6.53
C ILE A 35 -4.49 5.74 -7.70
N ARG A 36 -5.02 5.55 -8.91
CA ARG A 36 -4.29 5.91 -10.11
C ARG A 36 -4.24 7.42 -10.10
N VAL A 37 -3.22 7.97 -9.43
CA VAL A 37 -2.73 9.31 -9.74
C VAL A 37 -2.37 9.22 -11.22
N VAL A 38 -3.33 9.54 -12.08
CA VAL A 38 -3.03 10.16 -13.35
C VAL A 38 -2.21 11.35 -12.92
N ARG A 39 -0.90 11.18 -12.89
CA ARG A 39 0.06 12.26 -12.82
C ARG A 39 -0.33 13.06 -14.04
N ARG A 40 -1.24 14.02 -13.84
CA ARG A 40 -1.55 15.06 -14.78
C ARG A 40 -0.17 15.58 -15.03
N ARG A 41 0.40 15.16 -16.14
CA ARG A 41 1.68 15.64 -16.61
C ARG A 41 1.32 17.09 -16.81
N SER A 42 1.60 17.89 -15.79
CA SER A 42 1.74 19.31 -15.93
C SER A 42 2.86 19.39 -16.96
N THR A 43 2.45 19.40 -18.22
CA THR A 43 3.15 20.11 -19.28
C THR A 43 3.20 21.53 -18.76
N VAL A 44 4.13 21.78 -17.84
CA VAL A 44 4.62 23.10 -17.52
C VAL A 44 5.04 23.61 -18.89
N PRO A 45 4.35 24.62 -19.46
CA PRO A 45 4.81 25.23 -20.69
C PRO A 45 6.26 25.60 -20.45
N ALA A 46 7.16 25.21 -21.37
CA ALA A 46 8.57 25.50 -21.26
C ALA A 46 8.74 27.02 -21.07
N GLN A 47 8.91 27.44 -19.81
CA GLN A 47 9.13 28.82 -19.46
C GLN A 47 10.52 29.17 -19.99
N PRO A 48 10.63 30.11 -20.96
CA PRO A 48 11.94 30.52 -21.46
C PRO A 48 12.65 31.28 -20.33
N GLY A 49 13.80 30.77 -19.92
CA GLY A 49 14.72 31.48 -19.04
C GLY A 49 14.61 31.20 -17.54
N LEU A 50 14.61 29.92 -17.13
CA LEU A 50 15.00 29.60 -15.75
C LEU A 50 16.47 29.97 -15.55
N SER A 51 16.74 30.78 -14.54
CA SER A 51 18.09 31.18 -14.16
C SER A 51 18.94 29.94 -13.81
N ARG A 52 20.25 30.03 -14.02
CA ARG A 52 21.20 28.95 -13.71
C ARG A 52 21.14 28.53 -12.22
N SER A 53 20.68 29.42 -11.34
CA SER A 53 20.41 29.16 -9.92
C SER A 53 19.16 28.30 -9.68
N GLU A 54 18.08 28.54 -10.42
CA GLU A 54 16.84 27.75 -10.31
C GLU A 54 17.03 26.33 -10.88
N GLN A 55 17.79 26.21 -11.97
CA GLN A 55 18.19 24.91 -12.52
C GLN A 55 19.01 24.10 -11.50
N ARG A 56 20.01 24.72 -10.86
CA ARG A 56 20.82 24.07 -9.82
C ARG A 56 19.99 23.70 -8.58
N ALA A 57 19.03 24.53 -8.18
CA ALA A 57 18.13 24.23 -7.07
C ALA A 57 17.23 23.02 -7.37
N ARG A 58 16.67 22.94 -8.59
CA ARG A 58 15.87 21.79 -9.05
C ARG A 58 16.70 20.52 -9.13
N GLU A 59 17.88 20.55 -9.74
CA GLU A 59 18.76 19.38 -9.80
C GLU A 59 19.19 18.91 -8.41
N LYS A 60 19.44 19.84 -7.47
CA LYS A 60 19.77 19.50 -6.09
C LYS A 60 18.57 18.86 -5.37
N ALA A 61 17.37 19.38 -5.58
CA ALA A 61 16.14 18.80 -5.04
C ALA A 61 15.85 17.41 -5.62
N GLU A 62 16.02 17.22 -6.93
CA GLU A 62 15.84 15.93 -7.61
C GLU A 62 16.88 14.89 -7.15
N LYS A 63 18.16 15.28 -7.02
CA LYS A 63 19.19 14.42 -6.46
C LYS A 63 18.94 14.09 -4.98
N ALA A 64 18.45 15.04 -4.19
CA ALA A 64 18.07 14.80 -2.80
C ALA A 64 16.88 13.83 -2.69
N ALA A 65 15.87 13.98 -3.54
CA ALA A 65 14.73 13.08 -3.62
C ALA A 65 15.15 11.67 -4.06
N ARG A 66 16.02 11.54 -5.06
CA ARG A 66 16.54 10.24 -5.53
C ARG A 66 17.39 9.55 -4.46
N LYS A 67 18.20 10.31 -3.71
CA LYS A 67 18.96 9.80 -2.56
C LYS A 67 18.04 9.39 -1.41
N ALA A 68 16.99 10.16 -1.11
CA ALA A 68 15.96 9.79 -0.15
C ALA A 68 15.20 8.52 -0.58
N GLN A 69 14.94 8.36 -1.87
CA GLN A 69 14.28 7.18 -2.44
C GLN A 69 15.16 5.93 -2.37
N SER A 70 16.46 6.03 -2.61
CA SER A 70 17.42 4.94 -2.38
C SER A 70 17.58 4.55 -0.91
N ARG A 71 17.07 5.40 0.00
CA ARG A 71 17.10 5.18 1.43
C ARG A 71 15.84 4.49 1.97
N LEU A 72 14.86 4.20 1.14
CA LEU A 72 13.60 3.63 1.59
C LEU A 72 13.78 2.19 2.07
N ALA A 73 12.96 1.82 3.06
CA ALA A 73 12.87 0.44 3.52
C ALA A 73 12.36 -0.46 2.39
N THR A 74 12.86 -1.68 2.35
CA THR A 74 12.49 -2.73 1.39
C THR A 74 11.78 -3.88 2.09
N HIS A 75 12.01 -4.06 3.40
CA HIS A 75 11.47 -5.13 4.20
C HIS A 75 10.80 -4.59 5.47
N LEU A 76 9.75 -5.28 5.89
CA LEU A 76 9.14 -5.16 7.20
C LEU A 76 9.55 -6.38 8.00
N VAL A 77 10.19 -6.17 9.15
CA VAL A 77 10.68 -7.26 10.01
C VAL A 77 9.98 -7.20 11.35
N VAL A 78 9.44 -8.34 11.79
CA VAL A 78 8.88 -8.47 13.13
C VAL A 78 10.04 -8.62 14.11
N THR A 79 10.23 -7.65 15.00
CA THR A 79 11.32 -7.63 15.97
C THR A 79 10.91 -8.21 17.32
N ASP A 80 9.64 -8.09 17.69
CA ASP A 80 9.12 -8.60 18.96
C ASP A 80 7.70 -9.16 18.79
N GLY A 81 7.38 -10.19 19.58
CA GLY A 81 6.10 -10.90 19.53
C GLY A 81 6.20 -12.35 19.01
N PRO A 82 5.07 -13.06 18.85
CA PRO A 82 5.03 -14.49 18.51
C PRO A 82 5.71 -14.83 17.17
N LEU A 83 5.77 -13.86 16.27
CA LEU A 83 6.32 -14.00 14.91
C LEU A 83 7.69 -13.33 14.76
N ALA A 84 8.39 -13.04 15.86
CA ALA A 84 9.71 -12.42 15.83
C ALA A 84 10.67 -13.15 14.89
N GLY A 85 11.38 -12.38 14.05
CA GLY A 85 12.26 -12.89 12.99
C GLY A 85 11.59 -13.07 11.63
N THR A 86 10.26 -12.94 11.54
CA THR A 86 9.56 -12.95 10.24
C THR A 86 9.83 -11.66 9.48
N SER A 87 10.27 -11.78 8.22
CA SER A 87 10.48 -10.65 7.32
C SER A 87 9.58 -10.74 6.09
N LEU A 88 8.90 -9.65 5.75
CA LEU A 88 8.07 -9.53 4.56
C LEU A 88 8.57 -8.39 3.67
N PRO A 89 8.63 -8.55 2.34
CA PRO A 89 8.94 -7.44 1.44
C PRO A 89 7.82 -6.39 1.49
N LEU A 90 8.19 -5.13 1.67
CA LEU A 90 7.28 -4.00 1.60
C LEU A 90 6.87 -3.75 0.14
N ARG A 91 5.56 -3.64 -0.09
CA ARG A 91 4.99 -3.41 -1.43
C ARG A 91 4.36 -2.04 -1.53
N ASP A 92 4.52 -1.41 -2.69
CA ASP A 92 3.94 -0.09 -3.00
C ASP A 92 2.40 -0.08 -2.90
N ALA A 93 1.74 -1.20 -3.20
CA ALA A 93 0.27 -1.35 -3.09
C ALA A 93 -0.27 -1.23 -1.65
N GLY A 94 0.62 -1.25 -0.66
CA GLY A 94 0.28 -1.25 0.75
C GLY A 94 0.31 -2.65 1.35
N THR A 95 0.87 -2.74 2.54
CA THR A 95 0.99 -3.93 3.36
C THR A 95 0.02 -3.79 4.51
N ILE A 96 -1.01 -4.64 4.54
CA ILE A 96 -1.99 -4.66 5.64
C ILE A 96 -1.46 -5.58 6.73
N ILE A 97 -1.53 -5.12 7.97
CA ILE A 97 -1.11 -5.85 9.15
C ILE A 97 -2.32 -6.04 10.06
N GLY A 98 -2.55 -7.26 10.52
CA GLY A 98 -3.66 -7.57 11.42
C GLY A 98 -3.87 -9.05 11.59
N ARG A 99 -4.90 -9.42 12.35
CA ARG A 99 -5.23 -10.82 12.69
C ARG A 99 -5.98 -11.56 11.58
N ASN A 100 -6.60 -10.85 10.63
CA ASN A 100 -7.36 -11.48 9.56
C ASN A 100 -6.40 -12.24 8.63
N PRO A 101 -6.69 -13.49 8.22
CA PRO A 101 -5.91 -14.21 7.21
C PRO A 101 -5.77 -13.49 5.87
N GLU A 102 -6.63 -12.51 5.56
CA GLU A 102 -6.49 -11.67 4.36
C GLU A 102 -5.41 -10.56 4.49
N ALA A 103 -4.83 -10.35 5.67
CA ALA A 103 -3.75 -9.40 5.88
C ALA A 103 -2.46 -9.87 5.20
N SER A 104 -1.62 -8.91 4.76
CA SER A 104 -0.31 -9.22 4.18
C SER A 104 0.66 -9.77 5.24
N LEU A 105 0.58 -9.23 6.45
CA LEU A 105 1.21 -9.79 7.64
C LEU A 105 0.11 -10.19 8.62
N VAL A 106 -0.14 -11.50 8.69
CA VAL A 106 -1.11 -12.08 9.61
C VAL A 106 -0.47 -12.21 10.99
N LEU A 107 -1.06 -11.55 11.98
CA LEU A 107 -0.62 -11.59 13.36
C LEU A 107 -1.48 -12.58 14.15
N ASP A 108 -0.85 -13.52 14.83
CA ASP A 108 -1.51 -14.37 15.82
C ASP A 108 -1.51 -13.67 17.19
N ASP A 109 -2.27 -12.59 17.29
CA ASP A 109 -2.35 -11.77 18.51
C ASP A 109 -3.78 -11.28 18.77
N ASP A 110 -4.32 -11.65 19.93
CA ASP A 110 -5.65 -11.23 20.38
C ASP A 110 -5.78 -9.72 20.59
N TYR A 111 -4.67 -9.00 20.79
CA TYR A 111 -4.66 -7.54 20.87
C TYR A 111 -4.58 -6.87 19.50
N ALA A 112 -4.39 -7.63 18.42
CA ALA A 112 -4.46 -7.14 17.06
C ALA A 112 -5.89 -7.26 16.49
N SER A 113 -6.30 -6.25 15.72
CA SER A 113 -7.61 -6.23 15.05
C SER A 113 -7.48 -6.95 13.71
N GLY A 114 -8.60 -7.42 13.14
CA GLY A 114 -8.59 -8.14 11.87
C GLY A 114 -7.84 -7.38 10.77
N ARG A 115 -8.16 -6.09 10.60
CA ARG A 115 -7.37 -5.12 9.84
C ARG A 115 -6.94 -4.02 10.81
N HIS A 116 -5.70 -4.05 11.29
CA HIS A 116 -5.27 -3.19 12.39
C HIS A 116 -4.54 -1.95 11.87
N ALA A 117 -3.50 -2.16 11.08
CA ALA A 117 -2.70 -1.09 10.49
C ALA A 117 -2.40 -1.37 9.02
N ARG A 118 -2.08 -0.32 8.28
CA ARG A 118 -1.59 -0.43 6.91
C ARG A 118 -0.34 0.41 6.75
N ILE A 119 0.66 -0.15 6.09
CA ILE A 119 1.87 0.55 5.68
C ILE A 119 1.84 0.65 4.17
N HIS A 120 1.77 1.87 3.63
CA HIS A 120 1.77 2.09 2.18
C HIS A 120 2.81 3.13 1.79
N ARG A 121 3.14 3.17 0.49
CA ARG A 121 4.13 4.10 -0.03
C ARG A 121 3.44 5.29 -0.67
N ASP A 122 3.86 6.49 -0.28
CA ASP A 122 3.50 7.75 -0.92
C ASP A 122 4.69 8.30 -1.74
N GLU A 123 4.52 9.45 -2.42
CA GLU A 123 5.54 10.09 -3.26
C GLU A 123 6.87 10.32 -2.53
N VAL A 124 6.83 10.53 -1.21
CA VAL A 124 7.98 10.93 -0.41
C VAL A 124 8.53 9.80 0.48
N GLY A 125 7.77 8.73 0.75
CA GLY A 125 8.22 7.67 1.67
C GLY A 125 7.15 6.68 2.12
N TRP A 126 7.45 5.92 3.17
CA TRP A 126 6.51 4.99 3.80
C TRP A 126 5.61 5.74 4.78
N ILE A 127 4.32 5.46 4.73
CA ILE A 127 3.29 6.00 5.62
C ILE A 127 2.65 4.82 6.34
N ALA A 128 2.53 4.90 7.66
CA ALA A 128 1.68 4.03 8.44
C ALA A 128 0.34 4.73 8.71
N GLU A 129 -0.74 3.96 8.63
CA GLU A 129 -2.09 4.37 8.96
C GLU A 129 -2.74 3.32 9.87
N ASP A 130 -3.47 3.77 10.89
CA ASP A 130 -4.31 2.91 11.71
C ASP A 130 -5.68 2.75 11.05
N LEU A 131 -6.17 1.52 10.93
CA LEU A 131 -7.44 1.21 10.24
C LEU A 131 -8.63 1.16 11.19
N GLY A 132 -8.60 1.93 12.29
CA GLY A 132 -9.63 1.93 13.32
C GLY A 132 -9.46 0.76 14.28
N SER A 133 -8.23 0.48 14.69
CA SER A 133 -7.95 -0.60 15.60
C SER A 133 -8.47 -0.32 17.01
N THR A 134 -8.83 -1.38 17.75
CA THR A 134 -9.38 -1.25 19.10
C THR A 134 -8.34 -0.75 20.10
N ASN A 135 -7.10 -1.27 20.01
CA ASN A 135 -6.02 -0.93 20.93
C ASN A 135 -5.13 0.22 20.43
N GLY A 136 -5.28 0.62 19.16
CA GLY A 136 -4.43 1.62 18.52
C GLY A 136 -3.11 1.04 18.02
N THR A 137 -2.59 1.68 16.98
CA THR A 137 -1.22 1.49 16.49
C THR A 137 -0.29 2.52 17.15
N TYR A 138 0.93 2.13 17.48
CA TYR A 138 1.93 3.03 18.08
C TYR A 138 3.19 3.09 17.23
N LEU A 139 3.71 4.28 16.95
CA LEU A 139 4.97 4.50 16.25
C LEU A 139 5.98 5.10 17.23
N ASP A 140 7.10 4.42 17.46
CA ASP A 140 8.17 4.82 18.38
C ASP A 140 7.65 5.21 19.79
N GLY A 141 6.57 4.53 20.23
CA GLY A 141 5.92 4.74 21.52
C GLY A 141 4.75 5.74 21.51
N GLU A 142 4.59 6.55 20.47
CA GLU A 142 3.49 7.49 20.31
C GLU A 142 2.29 6.85 19.60
N ARG A 143 1.07 7.12 20.06
CA ARG A 143 -0.13 6.56 19.43
C ARG A 143 -0.40 7.25 18.10
N LEU A 144 -0.51 6.45 17.04
CA LEU A 144 -0.86 6.92 15.72
C LEU A 144 -2.32 7.38 15.69
N THR A 145 -2.57 8.65 15.40
CA THR A 145 -3.92 9.22 15.26
C THR A 145 -4.23 9.63 13.83
N THR A 146 -3.20 9.96 13.06
CA THR A 146 -3.27 10.32 11.64
C THR A 146 -2.23 9.52 10.85
N PRO A 147 -2.41 9.37 9.52
CA PRO A 147 -1.39 8.76 8.68
C PRO A 147 -0.05 9.48 8.85
N THR A 148 0.95 8.76 9.34
CA THR A 148 2.24 9.33 9.74
C THR A 148 3.37 8.67 8.99
N ARG A 149 4.40 9.45 8.67
CA ARG A 149 5.59 8.96 8.00
C ARG A 149 6.38 8.01 8.89
N VAL A 150 6.81 6.90 8.32
CA VAL A 150 7.67 5.91 8.97
C VAL A 150 9.00 5.84 8.23
N ASP A 151 10.08 6.06 8.96
CA ASP A 151 11.43 5.97 8.41
C ASP A 151 12.04 4.58 8.70
N VAL A 152 13.16 4.30 8.06
CA VAL A 152 13.90 3.04 8.29
C VAL A 152 14.38 3.00 9.74
N GLY A 153 14.13 1.89 10.42
CA GLY A 153 14.49 1.68 11.82
C GLY A 153 13.43 2.11 12.84
N SER A 154 12.37 2.80 12.41
CA SER A 154 11.24 3.11 13.29
C SER A 154 10.50 1.84 13.69
N GLN A 155 10.05 1.81 14.95
CA GLN A 155 9.33 0.69 15.55
C GLN A 155 7.83 0.99 15.55
N LEU A 156 7.07 0.17 14.83
CA LEU A 156 5.62 0.20 14.83
C LEU A 156 5.09 -0.94 15.69
N ARG A 157 4.42 -0.61 16.78
CA ARG A 157 3.80 -1.57 17.69
C ARG A 157 2.31 -1.70 17.40
N ILE A 158 1.88 -2.94 17.17
CA ILE A 158 0.53 -3.36 16.83
C ILE A 158 0.14 -4.46 17.83
N GLY A 159 -0.78 -4.15 18.74
CA GLY A 159 -1.07 -5.05 19.87
C GLY A 159 0.18 -5.30 20.71
N ARG A 160 0.61 -6.57 20.77
CA ARG A 160 1.84 -7.04 21.42
C ARG A 160 2.99 -7.30 20.45
N THR A 161 2.78 -7.09 19.15
CA THR A 161 3.81 -7.30 18.14
C THR A 161 4.49 -5.99 17.79
N VAL A 162 5.82 -5.99 17.68
CA VAL A 162 6.60 -4.85 17.19
C VAL A 162 7.18 -5.19 15.83
N VAL A 163 6.98 -4.29 14.87
CA VAL A 163 7.53 -4.40 13.52
C VAL A 163 8.42 -3.21 13.22
N GLU A 164 9.49 -3.45 12.47
CA GLU A 164 10.50 -2.46 12.11
C GLU A 164 10.71 -2.45 10.60
N LEU A 165 10.85 -1.25 10.03
CA LEU A 165 11.14 -1.10 8.61
C LEU A 165 12.66 -1.18 8.38
N ARG A 166 13.10 -2.16 7.58
CA ARG A 166 14.52 -2.41 7.27
C ARG A 166 14.81 -2.35 5.76
N ARG A 167 16.09 -2.23 5.43
CA ARG A 167 16.59 -2.27 4.04
C ARG A 167 17.08 -3.65 3.63
#